data_AF-A0A401UHD3-F1
#
_entry.id   AF-A0A401UHD3-F1
#
_cell.length_a   1.000
_cell.length_b   1.000
_cell.length_c   1.000
_cell.angle_alpha   90.00
_cell.angle_beta   90.00
_cell.angle_gamma   90.00
#
_symmetry.space_group_name_H-M   'P 1'
#
loop_
_entity.id
_entity.type
_entity.pdbx_description
1 polymer ?
#
loop_
_entity_poly.entity_id
_entity_poly.type
_entity_poly.pdbx_seq_one_letter_code
_entity_poly.pdbx_strand_id
1 'polypeptide(L)'
;MTGLLIFIGLILVILNVLSIKKQNKSFKGALGNAIENTNDYDIRIGELRREFSESILELQSELVQIKEIMKKNEVTNKNLDISYIEQAKHRENIEEIDDENENEIIIDEVHNKNSEKLEEIKRLFAEGLSVGEISEILHLGKGEVLLIKDLYIR
;
A
#
# COMPACT_ATOMS: atom_id res chain seq x y z
N MET A 1 55.12 51.46 -18.20
CA MET A 1 54.98 49.99 -18.01
C MET A 1 53.71 49.64 -17.24
N THR A 2 53.43 50.24 -16.07
CA THR A 2 52.25 49.95 -15.24
C THR A 2 50.88 50.27 -15.87
N GLY A 3 50.78 51.37 -16.62
CA GLY A 3 49.51 51.74 -17.30
C GLY A 3 49.06 50.73 -18.37
N LEU A 4 49.99 50.01 -18.98
CA LEU A 4 49.70 49.01 -20.02
C LEU A 4 49.09 47.74 -19.41
N LEU A 5 49.56 47.35 -18.20
CA LEU A 5 48.96 46.25 -17.43
C LEU A 5 47.52 46.56 -17.00
N ILE A 6 47.27 47.79 -16.52
CA ILE A 6 45.92 48.21 -16.10
C ILE A 6 44.96 48.21 -17.29
N PHE A 7 45.42 48.67 -18.45
CA PHE A 7 44.61 48.70 -19.68
C PHE A 7 44.23 47.30 -20.16
N ILE A 8 45.20 46.37 -20.18
CA ILE A 8 44.94 44.96 -20.55
C ILE A 8 43.96 44.30 -19.56
N GLY A 9 44.09 44.60 -18.27
CA GLY A 9 43.19 44.10 -17.22
C GLY A 9 41.76 44.61 -17.39
N LEU A 10 41.60 45.90 -17.70
CA LEU A 10 40.29 46.50 -17.97
C LEU A 10 39.62 45.88 -19.20
N ILE A 11 40.39 45.64 -20.26
CA ILE A 11 39.92 44.96 -21.47
C ILE A 11 39.48 43.52 -21.20
N LEU A 12 40.22 42.78 -20.37
CA LEU A 12 39.87 41.42 -19.96
C LEU A 12 38.55 41.39 -19.16
N VAL A 13 38.36 42.34 -18.25
CA VAL A 13 37.11 42.48 -17.48
C VAL A 13 35.94 42.77 -18.42
N ILE A 14 36.08 43.72 -19.35
CA ILE A 14 35.04 44.06 -20.33
C ILE A 14 34.68 42.86 -21.20
N LEU A 15 35.68 42.14 -21.74
CA LEU A 15 35.46 40.95 -22.56
C LEU A 15 34.77 39.82 -21.79
N ASN A 16 35.12 39.62 -20.52
CA ASN A 16 34.52 38.61 -19.66
C ASN A 16 33.02 38.91 -19.40
N VAL A 17 32.70 40.15 -19.03
CA VAL A 17 31.32 40.62 -18.82
C VAL A 17 30.49 40.52 -20.10
N LEU A 18 31.08 40.88 -21.25
CA LEU A 18 30.40 40.81 -22.55
C LEU A 18 30.10 39.35 -22.94
N SER A 19 31.03 38.42 -22.66
CA SER A 19 30.87 36.99 -22.94
C SER A 19 29.79 36.34 -22.06
N ILE A 20 29.68 36.74 -20.79
CA ILE A 20 28.60 36.32 -19.89
C ILE A 20 27.24 36.81 -20.40
N LYS A 21 27.14 38.08 -20.84
CA LYS A 21 25.87 38.66 -21.31
C LYS A 21 25.44 38.14 -22.68
N LYS A 22 26.37 37.71 -23.53
CA LYS A 22 26.09 37.19 -24.89
C LYS A 22 25.61 35.73 -24.89
N GLN A 23 25.75 35.01 -23.77
CA GLN A 23 25.18 33.68 -23.62
C GLN A 23 23.69 33.80 -23.29
N ASN A 24 22.85 33.93 -24.31
CA ASN A 24 21.41 33.65 -24.26
C ASN A 24 21.12 32.14 -24.03
N LYS A 25 21.93 31.46 -23.20
CA LYS A 25 21.66 30.12 -22.67
C LYS A 25 20.63 30.19 -21.54
N SER A 26 19.63 31.05 -21.69
CA SER A 26 18.48 30.97 -20.79
C SER A 26 17.80 29.64 -21.07
N PHE A 27 17.40 28.93 -20.01
CA PHE A 27 16.67 27.67 -20.11
C PHE A 27 15.49 27.79 -21.10
N LYS A 28 14.87 28.97 -21.18
CA LYS A 28 13.79 29.27 -22.13
C LYS A 28 14.24 29.21 -23.60
N GLY A 29 15.46 29.66 -23.92
CA GLY A 29 16.01 29.59 -25.27
C GLY A 29 16.37 28.17 -25.68
N ALA A 30 16.96 27.40 -24.77
CA ALA A 30 17.27 25.99 -25.00
C ALA A 30 15.99 25.13 -25.11
N LEU A 31 15.01 25.39 -24.26
CA LEU A 31 13.71 24.72 -24.25
C LEU A 31 12.90 25.04 -25.51
N GLY A 32 12.84 26.31 -25.91
CA GLY A 32 12.16 26.72 -27.14
C GLY A 32 12.75 26.05 -28.38
N ASN A 33 14.09 26.03 -28.49
CA ASN A 33 14.78 25.38 -29.60
C ASN A 33 14.62 23.85 -29.58
N ALA A 34 14.59 23.24 -28.38
CA ALA A 34 14.28 21.82 -28.25
C ALA A 34 12.86 21.52 -28.73
N ILE A 35 11.85 22.25 -28.25
CA ILE A 35 10.44 22.07 -28.65
C ILE A 35 10.26 22.26 -30.16
N GLU A 36 10.88 23.28 -30.75
CA GLU A 36 10.77 23.58 -32.18
C GLU A 36 11.44 22.53 -33.09
N ASN A 37 12.51 21.88 -32.61
CA ASN A 37 13.20 20.79 -33.33
C ASN A 37 12.74 19.39 -32.92
N THR A 38 11.77 19.26 -32.00
CA THR A 38 11.26 17.96 -31.55
C THR A 38 10.25 17.46 -32.57
N ASN A 39 10.46 16.26 -33.10
CA ASN A 39 9.55 15.66 -34.08
C ASN A 39 8.29 15.11 -33.39
N ASP A 40 7.18 14.94 -34.12
CA ASP A 40 5.91 14.44 -33.57
C ASP A 40 6.07 13.06 -32.91
N TYR A 41 6.98 12.23 -33.43
CA TYR A 41 7.33 10.94 -32.82
C TYR A 41 8.01 11.08 -31.45
N ASP A 42 8.89 12.07 -31.27
CA ASP A 42 9.57 12.30 -29.99
C ASP A 42 8.58 12.79 -28.93
N ILE A 43 7.59 13.60 -29.34
CA ILE A 43 6.49 14.03 -28.47
C ILE A 43 5.68 12.81 -28.00
N ARG A 44 5.24 11.96 -28.93
CA ARG A 44 4.48 10.73 -28.61
C ARG A 44 5.27 9.75 -27.74
N ILE A 45 6.57 9.61 -27.96
CA ILE A 45 7.45 8.81 -27.08
C ILE A 45 7.54 9.42 -25.68
N GLY A 46 7.56 10.75 -25.59
CA GLY A 46 7.52 11.49 -24.33
C GLY A 46 6.21 11.27 -23.56
N GLU A 47 5.07 11.34 -24.25
CA GLU A 47 3.75 11.05 -23.69
C GLU A 47 3.66 9.60 -23.20
N LEU A 48 4.10 8.64 -24.03
CA LEU A 48 4.14 7.23 -23.66
C LEU A 48 5.02 6.98 -22.42
N ARG A 49 6.19 7.64 -22.34
CA ARG A 49 7.06 7.57 -21.16
C ARG A 49 6.39 8.15 -19.92
N ARG A 50 5.61 9.22 -20.07
CA ARG A 50 4.86 9.83 -18.98
C ARG A 50 3.81 8.85 -18.45
N GLU A 51 2.99 8.28 -19.33
CA GLU A 51 1.94 7.31 -18.96
C GLU A 51 2.53 6.08 -18.26
N PHE A 52 3.64 5.53 -18.77
CA PHE A 52 4.32 4.44 -18.09
C PHE A 52 4.89 4.84 -16.73
N SER A 53 5.44 6.05 -16.60
CA SER A 53 5.96 6.52 -15.31
C SER A 53 4.86 6.69 -14.28
N GLU A 54 3.70 7.23 -14.68
CA GLU A 54 2.52 7.36 -13.83
C GLU A 54 2.03 5.98 -13.36
N SER A 55 1.89 5.03 -14.29
CA SER A 55 1.50 3.65 -13.95
C SER A 55 2.50 2.94 -13.03
N ILE A 56 3.81 3.09 -13.27
CA ILE A 56 4.85 2.52 -12.39
C ILE A 56 4.79 3.14 -10.99
N LEU A 57 4.58 4.45 -10.89
CA LEU A 57 4.47 5.14 -9.61
C LEU A 57 3.22 4.72 -8.83
N GLU A 58 2.09 4.53 -9.52
CA GLU A 58 0.86 4.02 -8.92
C GLU A 58 1.07 2.60 -8.35
N LEU A 59 1.66 1.69 -9.14
CA LEU A 59 2.00 0.35 -8.66
C LEU A 59 2.96 0.38 -7.47
N GLN A 60 3.96 1.26 -7.47
CA GLN A 60 4.85 1.44 -6.31
C GLN A 60 4.09 1.92 -5.07
N SER A 61 3.14 2.85 -5.24
CA SER A 61 2.28 3.32 -4.15
C SER A 61 1.43 2.19 -3.58
N GLU A 62 0.78 1.41 -4.42
CA GLU A 62 -0.02 0.25 -4.00
C GLU A 62 0.81 -0.79 -3.24
N LEU A 63 2.02 -1.10 -3.72
CA LEU A 63 2.94 -2.01 -3.03
C LEU A 63 3.33 -1.50 -1.64
N VAL A 64 3.55 -0.19 -1.49
CA VAL A 64 3.85 0.42 -0.19
C VAL A 64 2.64 0.29 0.76
N GLN A 65 1.43 0.57 0.27
CA GLN A 65 0.20 0.42 1.06
C GLN A 65 -0.01 -1.03 1.53
N ILE A 66 0.17 -2.01 0.62
CA ILE A 66 0.07 -3.43 0.95
C ILE A 66 1.11 -3.80 2.03
N LYS A 67 2.36 -3.36 1.87
CA LYS A 67 3.42 -3.61 2.84
C LYS A 67 3.10 -3.01 4.21
N GLU A 68 2.50 -1.82 4.25
CA GLU A 68 2.09 -1.18 5.49
C GLU A 68 0.96 -1.94 6.19
N ILE A 69 -0.03 -2.42 5.44
CA ILE A 69 -1.11 -3.28 5.96
C ILE A 69 -0.54 -4.58 6.53
N MET A 70 0.38 -5.24 5.83
CA MET A 70 1.05 -6.45 6.32
C MET A 70 1.81 -6.19 7.64
N LYS A 71 2.62 -5.12 7.69
CA LYS A 71 3.35 -4.74 8.91
C LYS A 71 2.41 -4.45 10.08
N LYS A 72 1.29 -3.77 9.84
CA LYS A 72 0.28 -3.50 10.86
C LYS A 72 -0.33 -4.80 11.39
N ASN A 73 -0.66 -5.74 10.51
CA ASN A 73 -1.22 -7.04 10.89
C ASN A 73 -0.22 -7.92 11.65
N GLU A 74 1.08 -7.88 11.33
CA GLU A 74 2.12 -8.56 12.11
C GLU A 74 2.23 -8.01 13.54
N VAL A 75 2.16 -6.68 13.70
CA VAL A 75 2.19 -6.02 15.01
C VAL A 75 0.93 -6.33 15.82
N THR A 76 -0.25 -6.36 15.19
CA THR A 76 -1.51 -6.73 15.86
C THR A 76 -1.50 -8.18 16.34
N ASN A 77 -1.00 -9.12 15.53
CA ASN A 77 -0.90 -10.53 15.93
C ASN A 77 0.11 -10.74 17.08
N LYS A 78 1.25 -10.04 17.06
CA LYS A 78 2.24 -10.14 18.13
C LYS A 78 1.75 -9.57 19.47
N ASN A 79 0.94 -8.50 19.43
CA ASN A 79 0.35 -7.93 20.65
C ASN A 79 -0.77 -8.81 21.24
N LEU A 80 -1.52 -9.53 20.41
CA LEU A 80 -2.48 -10.52 20.88
C LEU A 80 -1.75 -11.64 21.63
N ASP A 81 -0.69 -12.20 21.05
CA ASP A 81 0.07 -13.31 21.64
C ASP A 81 0.67 -12.96 23.02
N ILE A 82 1.18 -11.73 23.19
CA ILE A 82 1.72 -11.25 24.48
C ILE A 82 0.61 -11.07 25.53
N SER A 83 -0.57 -10.56 25.12
CA SER A 83 -1.71 -10.36 26.01
C SER A 83 -2.30 -11.67 26.54
N TYR A 84 -2.29 -12.74 25.73
CA TYR A 84 -2.73 -14.07 26.17
C TYR A 84 -1.71 -14.72 27.12
N ILE A 85 -0.40 -14.55 26.87
CA ILE A 85 0.66 -15.13 27.72
C ILE A 85 0.70 -14.47 29.12
N GLU A 86 0.46 -13.15 29.24
CA GLU A 86 0.37 -12.50 30.55
C GLU A 86 -0.86 -12.92 31.36
N GLN A 87 -1.99 -13.17 30.70
CA GLN A 87 -3.21 -13.66 31.36
C GLN A 87 -3.08 -15.13 31.80
N ALA A 88 -2.36 -15.96 31.03
CA ALA A 88 -2.09 -17.35 31.40
C ALA A 88 -1.19 -17.47 32.65
N LYS A 89 -0.18 -16.60 32.79
CA LYS A 89 0.70 -16.58 33.98
C LYS A 89 -0.02 -16.21 35.28
N HIS A 90 -1.14 -15.51 35.21
CA HIS A 90 -1.93 -15.19 36.40
C HIS A 90 -2.86 -16.33 36.86
N ARG A 91 -3.06 -17.38 36.06
CA ARG A 91 -3.91 -18.53 36.39
C ARG A 91 -3.19 -19.73 37.01
N GLU A 92 -1.86 -19.78 37.01
CA GLU A 92 -1.06 -20.90 37.54
C GLU A 92 -0.91 -20.94 39.09
N ASN A 93 -1.66 -20.12 39.85
CA ASN A 93 -1.61 -20.11 41.32
C ASN A 93 -2.94 -20.52 41.98
N ILE A 94 -3.66 -21.52 41.45
CA ILE A 94 -4.80 -22.11 42.16
C ILE A 94 -4.72 -23.63 42.09
N GLU A 95 -4.35 -24.17 43.26
CA GLU A 95 -4.40 -25.50 43.86
C GLU A 95 -5.00 -26.71 43.10
N GLU A 96 -4.27 -27.82 43.25
CA GLU A 96 -4.70 -29.23 43.14
C GLU A 96 -6.10 -29.50 43.73
N ILE A 97 -7.01 -30.06 42.93
CA ILE A 97 -8.02 -31.04 43.39
C ILE A 97 -8.23 -32.08 42.28
N ASP A 98 -8.14 -33.34 42.70
CA ASP A 98 -8.28 -34.58 41.95
C ASP A 98 -9.76 -34.91 41.62
N ASP A 99 -9.93 -35.96 40.81
CA ASP A 99 -11.12 -36.77 40.51
C ASP A 99 -11.96 -36.51 39.24
N GLU A 100 -11.98 -37.60 38.47
CA GLU A 100 -12.78 -38.07 37.35
C GLU A 100 -14.17 -37.44 37.15
N ASN A 101 -14.41 -36.82 35.97
CA ASN A 101 -15.52 -37.13 35.06
C ASN A 101 -15.54 -36.23 33.82
N GLU A 102 -15.86 -36.87 32.69
CA GLU A 102 -16.36 -36.35 31.41
C GLU A 102 -15.67 -35.11 30.79
N ASN A 103 -15.07 -35.35 29.63
CA ASN A 103 -14.52 -34.35 28.71
C ASN A 103 -15.63 -33.39 28.22
N GLU A 104 -15.90 -32.33 28.98
CA GLU A 104 -16.58 -31.14 28.47
C GLU A 104 -15.53 -30.03 28.32
N ILE A 105 -15.01 -29.91 27.10
CA ILE A 105 -14.15 -28.79 26.72
C ILE A 105 -15.06 -27.56 26.67
N ILE A 106 -15.04 -26.76 27.73
CA ILE A 106 -15.62 -25.42 27.74
C ILE A 106 -14.79 -24.57 26.78
N ILE A 107 -15.23 -24.49 25.52
CA ILE A 107 -14.66 -23.58 24.52
C ILE A 107 -15.29 -22.21 24.74
N ASP A 108 -14.44 -21.26 25.09
CA ASP A 108 -14.76 -19.85 25.29
C ASP A 108 -15.72 -19.30 24.22
N GLU A 109 -16.73 -18.57 24.69
CA GLU A 109 -17.87 -17.93 24.00
C GLU A 109 -17.56 -17.10 22.73
N VAL A 110 -16.29 -16.92 22.35
CA VAL A 110 -15.87 -16.10 21.21
C VAL A 110 -15.77 -16.91 19.91
N HIS A 111 -15.54 -18.23 19.97
CA HIS A 111 -15.55 -19.07 18.76
C HIS A 111 -16.95 -19.48 18.28
N ASN A 112 -17.96 -19.37 19.14
CA ASN A 112 -19.30 -19.89 18.88
C ASN A 112 -20.12 -19.03 17.87
N LYS A 113 -19.97 -17.69 17.90
CA LYS A 113 -20.73 -16.81 16.98
C LYS A 113 -20.33 -16.94 15.50
N ASN A 114 -19.08 -17.32 15.22
CA ASN A 114 -18.61 -17.47 13.85
C ASN A 114 -18.98 -18.83 13.26
N SER A 115 -19.06 -19.90 14.07
CA SER A 115 -19.56 -21.20 13.63
C SER A 115 -21.06 -21.15 13.35
N GLU A 116 -21.86 -20.48 14.18
CA GLU A 116 -23.31 -20.35 13.97
C GLU A 116 -23.64 -19.66 12.64
N LYS A 117 -22.99 -18.52 12.34
CA LYS A 117 -23.18 -17.81 11.07
C LYS A 117 -22.71 -18.61 9.87
N LEU A 118 -21.62 -19.37 10.01
CA LEU A 118 -21.09 -20.23 8.96
C LEU A 118 -22.04 -21.40 8.66
N GLU A 119 -22.57 -22.04 9.70
CA GLU A 119 -23.55 -23.11 9.58
C GLU A 119 -24.88 -22.61 8.98
N GLU A 120 -25.29 -21.39 9.34
CA GLU A 120 -26.47 -20.76 8.78
C GLU A 120 -26.31 -20.45 7.28
N ILE A 121 -25.15 -19.93 6.85
CA ILE A 121 -24.84 -19.74 5.42
C ILE A 121 -24.85 -21.08 4.68
N LYS A 122 -24.26 -22.13 5.27
CA LYS A 122 -24.28 -23.49 4.70
C LYS A 122 -25.70 -24.02 4.53
N ARG A 123 -26.57 -23.82 5.53
CA ARG A 123 -27.98 -24.22 5.48
C ARG A 123 -28.73 -23.48 4.37
N LEU A 124 -28.57 -22.16 4.27
CA LEU A 124 -29.24 -21.36 3.25
C LEU A 124 -28.78 -21.72 1.83
N PHE A 125 -27.49 -22.05 1.64
CA PHE A 125 -27.02 -22.59 0.36
C PHE A 125 -27.59 -23.98 0.05
N ALA A 126 -27.75 -24.85 1.07
CA ALA A 126 -28.37 -26.16 0.90
C ALA A 126 -29.87 -26.09 0.57
N GLU A 127 -30.56 -25.03 1.02
CA GLU A 127 -31.95 -24.71 0.67
C GLU A 127 -32.09 -24.13 -0.77
N GLY A 128 -30.97 -23.89 -1.47
CA GLY A 128 -30.95 -23.46 -2.87
C GLY A 128 -31.07 -21.94 -3.07
N LEU A 129 -30.90 -21.15 -2.01
CA LEU A 129 -30.96 -19.70 -2.07
C LEU A 129 -29.74 -19.12 -2.80
N SER A 130 -29.96 -18.03 -3.53
CA SER A 130 -28.90 -17.34 -4.25
C SER A 130 -28.02 -16.51 -3.30
N VAL A 131 -26.78 -16.25 -3.71
CA VAL A 131 -25.81 -15.41 -2.97
C VAL A 131 -26.40 -14.03 -2.61
N GLY A 132 -27.28 -13.50 -3.48
CA GLY A 132 -27.95 -12.22 -3.24
C GLY A 132 -28.96 -12.28 -2.10
N GLU A 133 -29.77 -13.33 -2.04
CA GLU A 133 -30.79 -13.51 -1.00
C GLU A 133 -30.13 -13.80 0.36
N ILE A 134 -29.06 -14.59 0.38
CA ILE A 134 -28.28 -14.87 1.60
C ILE A 134 -27.62 -13.60 2.14
N SER A 135 -27.10 -12.75 1.24
CA SER A 135 -26.54 -11.44 1.58
C SER A 135 -27.56 -10.51 2.23
N GLU A 136 -28.82 -10.58 1.80
CA GLU A 136 -29.91 -9.77 2.33
C GLU A 136 -30.44 -10.31 3.68
N ILE A 137 -30.59 -11.63 3.83
CA ILE A 137 -31.06 -12.29 5.06
C ILE A 137 -30.05 -12.13 6.21
N LEU A 138 -28.76 -12.30 5.92
CA LEU A 138 -27.70 -12.25 6.93
C LEU A 138 -27.03 -10.88 7.06
N HIS A 139 -27.48 -9.89 6.27
CA HIS A 139 -26.86 -8.57 6.17
C HIS A 139 -25.34 -8.62 5.91
N LEU A 140 -24.90 -9.60 5.12
CA LEU A 140 -23.49 -9.82 4.77
C LEU A 140 -23.19 -9.25 3.38
N GLY A 141 -21.96 -8.83 3.12
CA GLY A 141 -21.56 -8.41 1.79
C GLY A 141 -21.60 -9.57 0.79
N LYS A 142 -22.06 -9.36 -0.44
CA LYS A 142 -22.06 -10.39 -1.50
C LYS A 142 -20.68 -11.04 -1.69
N GLY A 143 -19.61 -10.26 -1.52
CA GLY A 143 -18.24 -10.75 -1.55
C GLY A 143 -17.88 -11.67 -0.38
N GLU A 144 -18.40 -11.40 0.83
CA GLU A 144 -18.17 -12.23 2.03
C GLU A 144 -18.89 -13.58 1.91
N VAL A 145 -20.13 -13.56 1.42
CA VAL A 145 -20.92 -14.77 1.17
C VAL A 145 -20.24 -15.66 0.11
N LEU A 146 -19.67 -15.05 -0.94
CA LEU A 146 -18.94 -15.77 -1.98
C LEU A 146 -17.63 -16.37 -1.45
N LEU A 147 -16.89 -15.62 -0.63
CA LEU A 147 -15.67 -16.08 0.01
C LEU A 147 -15.92 -17.28 0.91
N ILE A 148 -17.01 -17.25 1.68
CA ILE A 148 -17.41 -18.36 2.55
C ILE A 148 -17.80 -19.59 1.73
N LYS A 149 -18.55 -19.42 0.64
CA LYS A 149 -18.88 -20.51 -0.28
C LYS A 149 -17.62 -21.21 -0.82
N ASP A 150 -16.67 -20.43 -1.33
CA ASP A 150 -15.47 -20.96 -1.98
C ASP A 150 -14.47 -21.61 -1.00
N LEU A 151 -14.43 -21.15 0.25
CA LEU A 151 -13.51 -21.65 1.28
C LEU A 151 -14.08 -22.81 2.11
N TYR A 152 -15.38 -22.79 2.42
CA TYR A 152 -15.97 -23.66 3.44
C TYR A 152 -17.05 -24.62 2.94
N ILE A 153 -17.57 -24.45 1.72
CA ILE A 153 -18.72 -25.19 1.16
C ILE A 153 -18.37 -25.80 -0.20
N ARG A 154 -17.11 -26.18 -0.41
CA ARG A 154 -16.63 -26.80 -1.65
C ARG A 154 -17.48 -28.00 -2.07
#